data_AF-A0A9E4FJJ4-F1
#
_entry.id   AF-A0A9E4FJJ4-F1
#
_cell.length_a   1.000
_cell.length_b   1.000
_cell.length_c   1.000
_cell.angle_alpha   90.00
_cell.angle_beta   90.00
_cell.angle_gamma   90.00
#
_symmetry.space_group_name_H-M   'P 1'
#
loop_
_entity.id
_entity.type
_entity.pdbx_description
1 polymer ?
#
loop_
_entity_poly.entity_id
_entity_poly.type
_entity_poly.pdbx_seq_one_letter_code
_entity_poly.pdbx_strand_id
1 'polypeptide(L)' 'PTGPMTQDAIAAGFYVPEHFPDHKFPRVQILTIEELLSGSEPLYPRYAPPATFRRAPRRRRSQGQQAVF' A
#
# COMPACT_ATOMS: atom_id res chain seq x y z
N PRO A 1 -16.59 0.22 -19.38
CA PRO A 1 -17.22 1.26 -18.52
C PRO A 1 -18.20 2.08 -19.35
N THR A 2 -19.29 2.59 -18.77
CA THR A 2 -20.15 3.56 -19.44
C THR A 2 -19.61 4.98 -19.25
N GLY A 3 -20.05 5.93 -20.09
CA GLY A 3 -19.65 7.34 -19.96
C GLY A 3 -19.88 7.94 -18.57
N PRO A 4 -21.09 7.79 -17.98
CA PRO A 4 -21.37 8.27 -16.63
C PRO A 4 -20.42 7.68 -15.57
N MET A 5 -20.09 6.38 -15.65
CA MET A 5 -19.15 5.76 -14.71
C MET A 5 -17.78 6.43 -14.77
N THR A 6 -17.27 6.71 -15.97
CA THR A 6 -15.98 7.39 -16.14
C THR A 6 -16.02 8.82 -15.58
N GLN A 7 -17.14 9.53 -15.76
CA GLN A 7 -17.33 10.87 -15.21
C GLN A 7 -17.35 10.86 -13.68
N ASP A 8 -18.07 9.92 -13.07
CA ASP A 8 -18.14 9.77 -11.61
C ASP A 8 -16.77 9.41 -11.03
N ALA A 9 -16.00 8.55 -11.69
CA ALA A 9 -14.66 8.18 -11.27
C ALA A 9 -13.70 9.39 -11.28
N ILE A 10 -13.79 10.25 -12.29
CA ILE A 10 -13.01 11.50 -12.36
C ILE A 10 -13.46 12.48 -11.27
N ALA A 11 -14.78 12.63 -11.09
CA ALA A 11 -15.37 13.54 -10.10
C ALA A 11 -14.98 13.19 -8.66
N ALA A 12 -14.73 11.91 -8.37
CA ALA A 12 -14.25 11.46 -7.07
C ALA A 12 -12.85 12.02 -6.70
N GLY A 13 -12.07 12.47 -7.68
CA GLY A 13 -10.78 13.11 -7.46
C GLY A 13 -9.70 12.18 -6.89
N PHE A 14 -8.73 12.77 -6.18
CA PHE A 14 -7.53 12.08 -5.71
C PHE A 14 -7.45 12.01 -4.18
N TYR A 15 -6.96 10.88 -3.69
CA TYR A 15 -6.42 10.73 -2.35
C TYR A 15 -4.96 11.20 -2.34
N VAL A 16 -4.60 11.95 -1.31
CA VAL A 16 -3.24 12.43 -1.05
C VAL A 16 -2.81 11.90 0.31
N PRO A 17 -1.78 11.04 0.40
CA PRO A 17 -1.28 10.58 1.68
C PRO A 17 -0.68 11.73 2.49
N GLU A 18 -0.99 11.79 3.78
CA GLU A 18 -0.51 12.86 4.67
C GLU A 18 1.02 13.00 4.70
N HIS A 19 1.72 11.86 4.71
CA HIS A 19 3.19 11.84 4.75
C HIS A 19 3.86 11.99 3.37
N PHE A 20 3.08 11.99 2.29
CA PHE A 20 3.59 12.06 0.91
C PHE A 20 2.69 12.99 0.07
N PRO A 21 2.70 14.32 0.34
CA PRO A 21 1.75 15.26 -0.24
C PRO A 21 1.87 15.40 -1.77
N ASP A 22 3.04 15.09 -2.32
CA ASP A 22 3.29 15.13 -3.76
C ASP A 22 2.70 13.92 -4.50
N HIS A 23 2.30 12.87 -3.78
CA HIS A 23 1.73 11.67 -4.36
C HIS A 23 0.20 11.75 -4.39
N LYS A 24 -0.39 11.49 -5.55
CA LYS A 24 -1.84 11.50 -5.78
C LYS A 24 -2.30 10.16 -6.31
N PHE A 25 -3.37 9.61 -5.75
CA PHE A 25 -3.96 8.32 -6.15
C PHE A 25 -5.46 8.52 -6.43
N PRO A 26 -6.02 8.06 -7.56
CA PRO A 26 -7.45 8.24 -7.81
C PRO A 26 -8.29 7.50 -6.76
N ARG A 27 -9.28 8.19 -6.19
CA ARG A 27 -10.14 7.59 -5.14
C ARG A 27 -11.05 6.49 -5.69
N VAL A 28 -11.51 6.68 -6.92
CA VAL A 28 -12.33 5.70 -7.66
C VAL A 28 -11.61 5.39 -8.95
N GLN A 29 -11.42 4.11 -9.22
CA GLN A 29 -10.76 3.59 -10.42
C GLN A 29 -11.65 2.51 -10.99
N ILE A 30 -11.85 2.54 -12.30
CA ILE A 30 -12.60 1.50 -13.00
C ILE A 30 -11.61 0.66 -13.76
N LEU A 31 -11.49 -0.60 -13.37
CA LEU A 31 -10.73 -1.62 -14.07
C LEU A 31 -11.71 -2.61 -14.69
N THR A 32 -11.54 -2.88 -15.97
CA THR A 32 -12.30 -3.91 -16.68
C THR A 32 -11.74 -5.29 -16.38
N ILE A 33 -12.53 -6.33 -16.62
CA ILE A 33 -12.10 -7.72 -16.45
C ILE A 33 -10.89 -8.02 -17.34
N GLU A 34 -10.91 -7.53 -18.59
CA GLU A 34 -9.78 -7.69 -19.52
C GLU A 34 -8.50 -7.05 -18.98
N GLU A 35 -8.57 -5.81 -18.48
CA GLU A 35 -7.42 -5.11 -17.89
C GLU A 35 -6.87 -5.83 -16.65
N LEU A 36 -7.75 -6.37 -15.79
CA LEU A 36 -7.32 -7.15 -14.63
C LEU A 36 -6.60 -8.43 -15.07
N LEU A 37 -7.14 -9.12 -16.08
CA LEU A 37 -6.54 -10.35 -16.61
C LEU A 37 -5.25 -10.08 -17.40
N SER A 38 -5.04 -8.86 -17.90
CA SER A 38 -3.77 -8.43 -18.51
C SER A 38 -2.74 -7.93 -17.49
N GLY A 39 -3.08 -7.92 -16.19
CA GLY A 39 -2.16 -7.59 -15.10
C GLY A 39 -2.26 -6.15 -14.59
N SER A 40 -3.32 -5.42 -14.93
CA SER A 40 -3.57 -4.10 -14.36
C SER A 40 -3.94 -4.23 -12.88
N GLU A 41 -3.39 -3.35 -12.05
CA GLU A 41 -3.65 -3.30 -10.62
C GLU A 41 -4.18 -1.92 -10.22
N PRO A 42 -5.05 -1.82 -9.20
CA PRO A 42 -5.48 -0.53 -8.68
C PRO A 42 -4.30 0.25 -8.11
N LEU A 43 -4.26 1.56 -8.36
CA LEU A 43 -3.25 2.45 -7.82
C LEU A 43 -3.59 2.81 -6.39
N TYR A 44 -2.72 2.44 -5.45
CA TYR A 44 -2.83 2.83 -4.05
C TYR A 44 -1.43 3.05 -3.44
N PRO A 45 -1.32 3.78 -2.32
CA PRO A 45 -0.05 3.98 -1.66
C PRO A 45 0.50 2.63 -1.13
N ARG A 46 1.66 2.20 -1.67
CA ARG A 46 2.34 0.97 -1.22
C ARG A 46 3.23 1.17 0.01
N TYR A 47 3.41 2.42 0.43
CA TYR A 47 4.26 2.78 1.54
C TYR A 47 3.38 2.97 2.78
N ALA A 48 3.57 2.12 3.78
CA ALA A 48 2.99 2.33 5.10
C ALA A 48 3.92 3.24 5.91
N PRO A 49 3.39 4.21 6.67
CA PRO A 49 4.17 4.89 7.70
C PRO A 49 4.70 3.84 8.69
N PRO A 50 5.89 4.03 9.28
CA PRO A 50 6.49 3.07 10.23
C PRO A 50 5.67 2.84 11.53
N ALA A 51 4.44 3.35 11.61
CA ALA A 51 3.58 3.35 12.79
C ALA A 51 2.76 2.07 13.00
N THR A 52 2.38 1.36 11.94
CA THR A 52 1.44 0.20 12.06
C THR A 52 2.13 -1.12 12.38
N PHE A 53 3.45 -1.22 12.23
CA PHE A 53 4.18 -2.45 12.52
C PHE A 53 4.66 -2.49 13.96
N ARG A 54 4.22 -3.51 14.70
CA ARG A 54 4.73 -3.79 16.06
C ARG A 54 6.25 -3.97 15.99
N ARG A 55 6.99 -3.12 16.71
CA ARG A 55 8.45 -3.25 16.83
C ARG A 55 8.81 -4.65 17.34
N ALA A 56 9.67 -5.36 16.61
CA ALA A 56 10.13 -6.68 17.01
C ALA A 56 10.81 -6.65 18.40
N PRO A 57 10.55 -7.63 19.27
CA PRO A 57 11.21 -7.71 20.57
C PRO A 57 12.71 -7.96 20.41
N ARG A 58 13.54 -7.21 21.14
CA ARG A 58 14.99 -7.40 21.14
C ARG A 58 15.36 -8.65 21.93
N ARG A 59 15.92 -9.67 21.28
CA ARG A 59 16.61 -10.78 21.96
C ARG A 59 18.06 -10.38 22.24
N ARG A 60 18.45 -10.32 23.51
CA ARG A 60 19.88 -10.28 23.88
C ARG A 60 20.41 -11.72 23.81
N ARG A 61 21.61 -11.93 23.25
CA ARG A 61 22.30 -13.23 23.38
C ARG A 61 22.47 -13.48 24.89
N SER A 62 21.91 -14.57 25.41
CA SER A 62 22.36 -15.08 26.70
C SER A 62 23.84 -15.42 26.53
N GLN A 63 24.68 -15.00 27.49
CA GLN A 63 26.04 -15.52 27.60
C GLN A 63 25.92 -17.00 27.93
N GLY A 64 25.82 -17.84 26.90
CA GLY A 64 25.94 -19.28 27.02
C GLY A 64 27.38 -19.57 27.40
N GLN A 65 27.58 -20.09 28.60
CA GLN A 65 28.78 -20.78 29.04
C GLN A 65 29.21 -21.74 27.92
N GLN A 66 30.41 -21.53 27.37
CA GLN A 66 31.00 -22.47 26.44
C GLN A 66 31.35 -23.72 27.26
N ALA A 67 30.62 -24.81 27.02
CA ALA A 67 31.03 -26.12 27.49
C ALA A 67 32.29 -26.50 26.71
N VAL A 68 33.43 -26.48 27.39
CA VAL A 68 34.70 -27.01 26.91
C VAL A 68 34.59 -28.53 27.00
N PHE A 69 34.72 -29.22 25.86
CA PHE A 69 34.89 -30.67 25.78
C PHE A 69 36.32 -31.06 26.14
#